data_AF-A0A2D6CSW0-F1
#
_entry.id   AF-A0A2D6CSW0-F1
#
_cell.length_a   1.000
_cell.length_b   1.000
_cell.length_c   1.000
_cell.angle_alpha   90.00
_cell.angle_beta   90.00
_cell.angle_gamma   90.00
#
_symmetry.space_group_name_H-M   'P 1'
#
loop_
_entity.id
_entity.type
_entity.pdbx_description
1 polymer ?
#
loop_
_entity_poly.entity_id
_entity_poly.type
_entity_poly.pdbx_seq_one_letter_code
_entity_poly.pdbx_strand_id
1 'polypeptide(L)'
;MAGFAEHARAGVRSYGVFVLAAVALWLAREPLTVDTSTYTLPISDELWRTALSCALCFALAFVGAAFPDTDIKSRSQMLFYRALFVADAALIMLYFSRDAVIYLQAAAFLGVAAMAPLLGKHRGWTHSPLAMLTVPSPLLLLPMLTANALVWVGLPYYIAALIGYASHLHKDGMLFRR
;
A
#
# COMPACT_ATOMS: atom_id res chain seq x y z
N MET A 1 23.20 -6.31 7.69
CA MET A 1 21.84 -6.34 7.13
C MET A 1 21.10 -5.13 7.66
N ALA A 2 20.43 -4.40 6.79
CA ALA A 2 19.62 -3.26 7.20
C ALA A 2 18.48 -3.76 8.09
N GLY A 3 18.25 -3.10 9.23
CA GLY A 3 17.16 -3.48 10.14
C GLY A 3 15.82 -2.96 9.64
N PHE A 4 14.72 -3.46 10.22
CA PHE A 4 13.35 -2.97 9.98
C PHE A 4 13.22 -1.43 9.86
N ALA A 5 13.86 -0.70 10.78
CA ALA A 5 13.81 0.76 10.80
C ALA A 5 14.47 1.41 9.57
N GLU A 6 15.45 0.76 8.94
CA GLU A 6 16.09 1.27 7.73
C GLU A 6 15.22 1.06 6.50
N HIS A 7 14.56 -0.10 6.36
CA HIS A 7 13.62 -0.35 5.27
C HIS A 7 12.37 0.54 5.39
N ALA A 8 11.83 0.68 6.60
CA ALA A 8 10.73 1.60 6.87
C ALA A 8 11.10 3.06 6.51
N ARG A 9 12.28 3.54 6.92
CA ARG A 9 12.77 4.88 6.56
C ARG A 9 13.00 5.03 5.05
N ALA A 10 13.44 3.97 4.37
CA ALA A 10 13.61 3.99 2.92
C ALA A 10 12.28 4.17 2.20
N GLY A 11 11.24 3.43 2.61
CA GLY A 11 9.90 3.55 2.05
C GLY A 11 9.32 4.96 2.25
N VAL A 12 9.34 5.46 3.49
CA VAL A 12 8.82 6.81 3.82
C VAL A 12 9.56 7.90 3.05
N ARG A 13 10.89 7.83 2.94
CA ARG A 13 11.69 8.80 2.17
C ARG A 13 11.37 8.73 0.68
N SER A 14 11.34 7.53 0.10
CA SER A 14 11.12 7.35 -1.33
C SER A 14 9.73 7.85 -1.74
N TYR A 15 8.70 7.48 -0.99
CA TYR A 15 7.35 7.96 -1.24
C TYR A 15 7.21 9.46 -0.96
N GLY A 16 7.84 9.98 0.10
CA GLY A 16 7.85 11.42 0.38
C GLY A 16 8.47 12.24 -0.75
N VAL A 17 9.61 11.80 -1.30
CA VAL A 17 10.23 12.44 -2.47
C VAL A 17 9.31 12.39 -3.68
N PHE A 18 8.65 11.26 -3.93
CA PHE A 18 7.67 11.13 -5.01
C PHE A 18 6.51 12.13 -4.85
N VAL A 19 5.92 12.24 -3.65
CA VAL A 19 4.83 13.19 -3.39
C VAL A 19 5.29 14.63 -3.61
N LEU A 20 6.46 15.00 -3.09
CA LEU A 20 7.01 16.35 -3.29
C LEU A 20 7.25 16.67 -4.77
N ALA A 21 7.79 15.71 -5.52
CA ALA A 21 7.99 15.86 -6.97
C ALA A 21 6.65 15.98 -7.72
N ALA A 22 5.66 15.15 -7.37
CA ALA A 22 4.32 15.21 -7.98
C ALA A 22 3.62 16.55 -7.70
N VAL A 23 3.72 17.05 -6.47
CA VAL A 23 3.18 18.38 -6.10
C VAL A 23 3.93 19.48 -6.84
N ALA A 24 5.26 19.44 -6.89
CA ALA A 24 6.05 20.43 -7.62
C ALA A 24 5.69 20.46 -9.11
N LEU A 25 5.52 19.30 -9.75
CA LEU A 25 5.09 19.19 -11.14
C LEU A 25 3.66 19.72 -11.34
N TRP A 26 2.75 19.45 -10.41
CA TRP A 26 1.39 19.99 -10.45
C TRP A 26 1.39 21.52 -10.36
N LEU A 27 2.13 22.09 -9.40
CA LEU A 27 2.31 23.54 -9.23
C LEU A 27 2.98 24.21 -10.44
N ALA A 28 3.93 23.51 -11.08
CA ALA A 28 4.58 24.01 -12.29
C ALA A 28 3.64 24.02 -13.51
N ARG A 29 2.67 23.10 -13.56
CA ARG A 29 1.65 23.03 -14.61
C ARG A 29 0.54 24.06 -14.38
N GLU A 30 0.07 24.18 -13.14
CA GLU A 30 -0.99 25.08 -12.73
C GLU A 30 -0.51 25.94 -11.55
N PRO A 31 0.13 27.09 -11.85
CA PRO A 31 0.60 27.97 -10.80
C PRO A 31 -0.59 28.45 -9.97
N LEU A 32 -0.50 28.34 -8.64
CA LEU A 32 -1.54 28.82 -7.75
C LEU A 32 -1.73 30.34 -7.94
N THR A 33 -2.75 30.74 -8.68
CA THR A 33 -3.28 32.10 -8.65
C THR A 33 -4.35 32.15 -7.57
N VAL A 34 -3.92 32.25 -6.32
CA VAL A 34 -4.84 32.38 -5.18
C VAL A 34 -5.20 33.84 -5.01
N ASP A 35 -6.46 34.20 -5.24
CA ASP A 35 -7.00 35.46 -4.76
C ASP A 35 -7.18 35.36 -3.24
N THR A 36 -6.30 36.04 -2.51
CA THR A 36 -6.27 36.04 -1.05
C THR A 36 -7.41 36.83 -0.41
N SER A 37 -8.18 37.61 -1.19
CA SER A 37 -9.24 38.48 -0.69
C SER A 37 -10.58 37.77 -0.45
N THR A 38 -10.77 36.60 -1.07
CA THR A 38 -12.00 35.78 -0.97
C THR A 38 -11.77 34.42 -0.29
N TYR A 39 -10.55 34.15 0.17
CA TYR A 39 -10.16 32.84 0.70
C TYR A 39 -10.62 32.65 2.16
N THR A 40 -11.84 32.13 2.34
CA THR A 40 -12.21 31.47 3.59
C THR A 40 -11.69 30.04 3.52
N LEU A 41 -11.01 29.55 4.57
CA LEU A 41 -10.57 28.14 4.65
C LEU A 41 -11.82 27.25 4.63
N PRO A 42 -12.16 26.60 3.51
CA PRO A 42 -13.24 25.64 3.52
C PRO A 42 -12.58 24.34 3.97
N ILE A 43 -12.75 23.97 5.23
CA ILE A 43 -12.55 22.56 5.60
C ILE A 43 -13.70 21.81 4.94
N SER A 44 -13.58 21.57 3.64
CA SER A 44 -14.57 20.88 2.83
C SER A 44 -14.40 19.37 2.96
N ASP A 45 -15.47 18.63 2.69
CA ASP A 45 -15.41 17.16 2.63
C ASP A 45 -14.36 16.67 1.62
N GLU A 46 -14.09 17.46 0.58
CA GLU A 46 -13.06 17.18 -0.41
C GLU A 46 -11.64 17.26 0.17
N LEU A 47 -11.36 18.24 1.05
CA LEU A 47 -10.09 18.33 1.75
C LEU A 47 -9.87 17.10 2.65
N TRP A 48 -10.90 16.67 3.39
CA TRP A 48 -10.81 15.47 4.24
C TRP A 48 -10.60 14.20 3.43
N ARG A 49 -11.33 14.02 2.33
CA ARG A 49 -11.16 12.87 1.42
C ARG A 49 -9.76 12.83 0.82
N THR A 50 -9.23 13.99 0.44
CA THR A 50 -7.87 14.11 -0.09
C THR A 50 -6.83 13.76 0.97
N ALA A 51 -6.95 14.33 2.18
CA ALA A 51 -6.06 14.05 3.29
C ALA A 51 -6.07 12.56 3.67
N LEU A 52 -7.25 11.94 3.73
CA LEU A 52 -7.38 10.51 3.99
C LEU A 52 -6.74 9.66 2.89
N SER A 53 -6.95 10.02 1.61
CA SER A 53 -6.34 9.33 0.47
C SER A 53 -4.81 9.41 0.53
N CYS A 54 -4.26 10.58 0.84
CA CYS A 54 -2.83 10.76 1.05
C CYS A 54 -2.30 9.90 2.20
N ALA A 55 -2.99 9.89 3.35
CA ALA A 55 -2.63 9.06 4.50
C ALA A 55 -2.64 7.55 4.15
N LEU A 56 -3.65 7.11 3.40
CA LEU A 56 -3.73 5.74 2.90
C LEU A 56 -2.57 5.39 1.97
N CYS A 57 -2.20 6.28 1.05
CA CYS A 57 -1.04 6.05 0.20
C CYS A 57 0.26 5.94 1.00
N PHE A 58 0.47 6.79 2.02
CA PHE A 58 1.62 6.66 2.92
C PHE A 58 1.63 5.32 3.67
N ALA A 59 0.48 4.89 4.17
CA ALA A 59 0.34 3.59 4.84
C ALA A 59 0.65 2.43 3.88
N LEU A 60 0.17 2.50 2.62
CA LEU A 60 0.43 1.48 1.61
C LEU A 60 1.89 1.46 1.16
N ALA A 61 2.54 2.60 1.01
CA ALA A 61 3.97 2.67 0.74
C ALA A 61 4.78 2.04 1.89
N PHE A 62 4.37 2.27 3.14
CA PHE A 62 4.98 1.63 4.29
C PHE A 62 4.77 0.11 4.27
N VAL A 63 3.55 -0.36 4.03
CA VAL A 63 3.24 -1.80 3.93
C VAL A 63 4.01 -2.46 2.79
N GLY A 64 4.07 -1.83 1.61
CA GLY A 64 4.85 -2.31 0.47
C GLY A 64 6.35 -2.43 0.80
N ALA A 65 6.91 -1.46 1.53
CA ALA A 65 8.30 -1.52 1.98
C ALA A 65 8.56 -2.58 3.06
N ALA A 66 7.54 -2.95 3.84
CA ALA A 66 7.65 -3.96 4.89
C ALA A 66 7.39 -5.39 4.39
N PHE A 67 6.62 -5.54 3.31
CA PHE A 67 6.13 -6.82 2.79
C PHE A 67 7.23 -7.86 2.50
N PRO A 68 8.36 -7.52 1.84
CA PRO A 68 9.37 -8.52 1.49
C PRO A 68 9.89 -9.31 2.70
N ASP A 69 10.07 -8.63 3.84
CA ASP A 69 10.58 -9.19 5.11
C ASP A 69 9.51 -9.85 5.99
N THR A 70 8.32 -10.11 5.47
CA THR A 70 7.28 -10.87 6.18
C THR A 70 7.56 -12.38 6.20
N ASP A 71 8.53 -12.83 5.39
CA ASP A 71 8.99 -14.21 5.29
C ASP A 71 9.97 -14.64 6.41
N ILE A 72 10.49 -13.69 7.20
CA ILE A 72 11.42 -13.94 8.31
C ILE A 72 10.92 -13.38 9.64
N LYS A 73 11.49 -13.87 10.75
CA LYS A 73 11.20 -13.36 12.08
C LYS A 73 11.67 -11.90 12.23
N SER A 74 10.74 -10.97 12.08
CA SER A 74 11.02 -9.53 12.06
C SER A 74 9.88 -8.72 12.67
N ARG A 75 10.11 -7.42 12.89
CA ARG A 75 9.03 -6.48 13.27
C ARG A 75 8.02 -6.30 12.13
N SER A 76 8.45 -6.34 10.87
CA SER A 76 7.55 -6.33 9.70
C SER A 76 6.60 -7.51 9.75
N GLN A 77 7.14 -8.71 9.91
CA GLN A 77 6.35 -9.93 10.03
C GLN A 77 5.34 -9.81 11.17
N MET A 78 5.78 -9.47 12.38
CA MET A 78 4.88 -9.36 13.52
C MET A 78 3.74 -8.36 13.29
N LEU A 79 4.05 -7.19 12.73
CA LEU A 79 3.03 -6.18 12.42
C LEU A 79 2.06 -6.68 11.33
N PHE A 80 2.58 -7.26 10.26
CA PHE A 80 1.81 -7.78 9.13
C PHE A 80 0.84 -8.87 9.56
N TYR A 81 1.31 -9.92 10.23
CA TYR A 81 0.43 -11.02 10.65
C TYR A 81 -0.54 -10.63 11.74
N ARG A 82 -0.21 -9.68 12.62
CA ARG A 82 -1.19 -9.13 13.57
C ARG A 82 -2.30 -8.36 12.87
N ALA A 83 -1.94 -7.53 11.89
CA ALA A 83 -2.92 -6.79 11.10
C ALA A 83 -3.83 -7.74 10.32
N LEU A 84 -3.25 -8.77 9.68
CA LEU A 84 -4.02 -9.79 8.97
C LEU A 84 -4.93 -10.59 9.91
N PHE A 85 -4.43 -11.00 11.08
CA PHE A 85 -5.24 -11.70 12.06
C PHE A 85 -6.44 -10.86 12.54
N VAL A 86 -6.23 -9.58 12.85
CA VAL A 86 -7.31 -8.67 13.26
C VAL A 86 -8.30 -8.47 12.11
N ALA A 87 -7.83 -8.28 10.89
CA ALA A 87 -8.69 -8.13 9.72
C ALA A 87 -9.52 -9.39 9.43
N ASP A 88 -8.90 -10.57 9.53
CA ASP A 88 -9.54 -11.86 9.31
C ASP A 88 -10.60 -12.14 10.38
N ALA A 89 -10.29 -11.87 11.65
CA ALA A 89 -11.23 -11.96 12.76
C ALA A 89 -12.41 -10.98 12.58
N ALA A 90 -12.15 -9.77 12.09
CA ALA A 90 -13.21 -8.79 11.81
C ALA A 90 -14.14 -9.26 10.67
N LEU A 91 -13.58 -9.85 9.60
CA LEU A 91 -14.37 -10.44 8.51
C LEU A 91 -15.26 -11.58 9.02
N ILE A 92 -14.72 -12.47 9.85
CA ILE A 92 -15.49 -13.55 10.47
C ILE A 92 -16.59 -12.99 11.39
N MET A 93 -16.30 -11.96 12.18
CA MET A 93 -17.31 -11.31 13.03
C MET A 93 -18.41 -10.63 12.20
N LEU A 94 -18.07 -10.01 11.07
CA LEU A 94 -19.03 -9.43 10.14
C LEU A 94 -19.92 -10.49 9.51
N TYR A 95 -19.39 -11.67 9.19
CA TYR A 95 -20.21 -12.81 8.77
C TYR A 95 -21.30 -13.12 9.79
N PHE A 96 -20.96 -13.30 11.07
CA PHE A 96 -21.96 -13.57 12.12
C PHE A 96 -22.93 -12.41 12.38
N SER A 97 -22.48 -11.16 12.19
CA SER A 97 -23.29 -9.97 12.49
C SER A 97 -24.22 -9.58 11.35
N ARG A 98 -23.86 -9.92 10.11
CA ARG A 98 -24.57 -9.50 8.88
C ARG A 98 -25.17 -10.66 8.10
N ASP A 99 -24.90 -11.90 8.51
CA ASP A 99 -25.31 -13.14 7.85
C ASP A 99 -24.99 -13.15 6.34
N ALA A 100 -23.82 -12.61 5.99
CA ALA A 100 -23.40 -12.47 4.60
C ALA A 100 -22.15 -13.31 4.34
N VAL A 101 -22.34 -14.39 3.59
CA VAL A 101 -21.31 -15.40 3.24
C VAL A 101 -20.08 -14.78 2.57
N ILE A 102 -20.23 -13.63 1.91
CA ILE A 102 -19.12 -12.92 1.27
C ILE A 102 -17.98 -12.59 2.24
N TYR A 103 -18.29 -12.30 3.51
CA TYR A 103 -17.26 -11.99 4.51
C TYR A 103 -16.44 -13.23 4.89
N LEU A 104 -17.09 -14.39 4.96
CA LEU A 104 -16.42 -15.66 5.22
C LEU A 104 -15.52 -16.07 4.04
N GLN A 105 -15.98 -15.85 2.80
CA GLN A 105 -15.16 -16.07 1.60
C GLN A 105 -13.94 -15.15 1.59
N ALA A 106 -14.13 -13.86 1.89
CA ALA A 106 -13.04 -12.90 1.98
C ALA A 106 -12.02 -13.30 3.04
N ALA A 107 -12.47 -13.77 4.22
CA ALA A 107 -11.60 -14.27 5.27
C ALA A 107 -10.79 -15.50 4.81
N ALA A 108 -11.44 -16.48 4.17
CA ALA A 108 -10.75 -17.65 3.64
C ALA A 108 -9.66 -17.29 2.62
N PHE A 109 -9.95 -16.38 1.68
CA PHE A 109 -8.95 -15.90 0.72
C PHE A 109 -7.84 -15.10 1.40
N LEU A 110 -8.17 -14.26 2.39
CA LEU A 110 -7.19 -13.49 3.15
C LEU A 110 -6.24 -14.41 3.92
N GLY A 111 -6.77 -15.43 4.61
CA GLY A 111 -5.99 -16.43 5.33
C GLY A 111 -5.04 -17.21 4.43
N VAL A 112 -5.51 -17.66 3.25
CA VAL A 112 -4.64 -18.32 2.26
C VAL A 112 -3.56 -17.36 1.74
N ALA A 113 -3.92 -16.12 1.41
CA ALA A 113 -2.97 -15.11 0.96
C ALA A 113 -1.93 -14.78 2.05
N ALA A 114 -2.33 -14.78 3.32
CA ALA A 114 -1.46 -14.55 4.47
C ALA A 114 -0.36 -15.62 4.57
N MET A 115 -0.63 -16.86 4.19
CA MET A 115 0.36 -17.93 4.24
C MET A 115 1.41 -17.83 3.13
N ALA A 116 1.10 -17.16 2.02
CA ALA A 116 1.95 -17.15 0.82
C ALA A 116 3.41 -16.71 1.08
N PRO A 117 3.68 -15.63 1.86
CA PRO A 117 5.06 -15.21 2.13
C PRO A 117 5.88 -16.28 2.85
N LEU A 118 5.25 -17.15 3.65
CA LEU A 118 5.92 -18.21 4.43
C LEU A 118 6.28 -19.45 3.61
N LEU A 119 5.68 -19.61 2.43
CA LEU A 119 5.92 -20.78 1.56
C LEU A 119 7.23 -20.66 0.77
N GLY A 120 7.87 -19.48 0.77
CA GLY A 120 9.14 -19.23 0.13
C GLY A 120 10.34 -19.33 1.09
N LYS A 121 11.54 -19.41 0.52
CA LYS A 121 12.78 -19.14 1.27
C LYS A 121 12.92 -17.62 1.46
N HIS A 122 13.63 -17.21 2.52
CA HIS A 122 14.00 -15.81 2.68
C HIS A 122 14.73 -15.30 1.44
N ARG A 123 14.39 -14.09 0.97
CA ARG A 123 14.88 -13.52 -0.30
C ARG A 123 14.50 -14.32 -1.54
N GLY A 124 13.43 -15.11 -1.43
CA GLY A 124 12.83 -15.84 -2.53
C GLY A 124 11.86 -14.97 -3.32
N TRP A 125 10.64 -15.48 -3.55
CA TRP A 125 9.67 -14.83 -4.42
C TRP A 125 9.25 -13.44 -3.91
N THR A 126 9.15 -13.23 -2.60
CA THR A 126 8.83 -11.95 -1.95
C THR A 126 9.85 -10.84 -2.25
N HIS A 127 11.06 -11.19 -2.67
CA HIS A 127 12.10 -10.23 -3.05
C HIS A 127 12.32 -10.15 -4.57
N SER A 128 11.40 -10.70 -5.36
CA SER A 128 11.45 -10.62 -6.82
C SER A 128 10.81 -9.32 -7.35
N PRO A 129 11.32 -8.74 -8.44
CA PRO A 129 10.66 -7.64 -9.15
C PRO A 129 9.25 -8.01 -9.63
N LEU A 130 8.99 -9.30 -9.89
CA LEU A 130 7.66 -9.75 -10.25
C LEU A 130 6.69 -9.61 -9.08
N ALA A 131 7.08 -10.04 -7.87
CA ALA A 131 6.25 -9.87 -6.67
C ALA A 131 5.99 -8.40 -6.35
N MET A 132 6.98 -7.54 -6.56
CA MET A 132 6.83 -6.08 -6.45
C MET A 132 5.68 -5.55 -7.32
N LEU A 133 5.47 -6.10 -8.52
CA LEU A 133 4.40 -5.69 -9.42
C LEU A 133 3.07 -6.40 -9.12
N THR A 134 3.10 -7.70 -8.83
CA THR A 134 1.89 -8.53 -8.70
C THR A 134 1.23 -8.41 -7.33
N VAL A 135 1.99 -8.31 -6.24
CA VAL A 135 1.44 -8.23 -4.87
C VAL A 135 0.56 -6.98 -4.69
N PRO A 136 0.95 -5.78 -5.15
CA PRO A 136 0.10 -4.60 -5.05
C PRO A 136 -1.03 -4.56 -6.09
N SER A 137 -0.97 -5.37 -7.16
CA SER A 137 -1.91 -5.30 -8.30
C SER A 137 -3.40 -5.39 -7.95
N PRO A 138 -3.86 -6.10 -6.88
CA PRO A 138 -5.25 -6.07 -6.48
C PRO A 138 -5.78 -4.67 -6.17
N LEU A 139 -4.93 -3.73 -5.70
CA LEU A 139 -5.31 -2.34 -5.45
C LEU A 139 -5.76 -1.62 -6.73
N LEU A 140 -5.18 -1.99 -7.88
CA LEU A 140 -5.52 -1.44 -9.19
C LEU A 140 -6.67 -2.22 -9.85
N LEU A 141 -6.58 -3.56 -9.83
CA LEU A 141 -7.46 -4.43 -10.62
C LEU A 141 -8.81 -4.66 -9.95
N LEU A 142 -8.88 -4.78 -8.63
CA LEU A 142 -10.13 -5.10 -7.94
C LEU A 142 -11.23 -4.06 -8.20
N PRO A 143 -10.97 -2.73 -8.15
CA PRO A 143 -11.97 -1.73 -8.52
C PRO A 143 -12.45 -1.85 -9.98
N MET A 144 -11.57 -2.23 -10.91
CA MET A 144 -11.92 -2.41 -12.31
C MET A 144 -12.83 -3.62 -12.52
N LEU A 145 -12.51 -4.73 -11.83
CA LEU A 145 -13.28 -5.96 -11.86
C LEU A 145 -14.67 -5.77 -11.24
N THR A 146 -14.76 -5.06 -10.12
CA THR A 146 -16.05 -4.81 -9.44
C THR A 146 -16.91 -3.79 -10.16
N ALA A 147 -16.32 -2.77 -10.77
CA ALA A 147 -17.03 -1.79 -11.59
C ALA A 147 -17.38 -2.32 -12.99
N ASN A 148 -16.81 -3.45 -13.40
CA ASN A 148 -16.85 -3.96 -14.77
C ASN A 148 -16.49 -2.87 -15.81
N ALA A 149 -15.53 -2.02 -15.47
CA ALA A 149 -15.15 -0.84 -16.23
C ALA A 149 -13.70 -0.45 -15.97
N LEU A 150 -13.08 0.22 -16.94
CA LEU A 150 -11.74 0.75 -16.77
C LEU A 150 -11.77 2.00 -15.88
N VAL A 151 -11.55 1.80 -14.58
CA VAL A 151 -11.51 2.87 -13.57
C VAL A 151 -10.11 2.99 -12.96
N TRP A 152 -9.62 4.22 -12.80
CA TRP A 152 -8.26 4.50 -12.32
C TRP A 152 -8.18 4.87 -10.84
N VAL A 153 -9.28 4.72 -10.09
CA VAL A 153 -9.36 5.06 -8.67
C VAL A 153 -8.34 4.29 -7.82
N GLY A 154 -7.97 3.07 -8.24
CA GLY A 154 -6.96 2.22 -7.60
C GLY A 154 -5.51 2.61 -7.88
N LEU A 155 -5.26 3.42 -8.92
CA LEU A 155 -3.92 3.69 -9.43
C LEU A 155 -3.00 4.41 -8.42
N PRO A 156 -3.45 5.45 -7.69
CA PRO A 156 -2.59 6.12 -6.72
C PRO A 156 -2.12 5.17 -5.60
N TYR A 157 -3.02 4.31 -5.14
CA TYR A 157 -2.75 3.32 -4.08
C TYR A 157 -1.77 2.24 -4.55
N TYR A 158 -1.95 1.75 -5.78
CA TYR A 158 -1.03 0.82 -6.43
C TYR A 158 0.38 1.42 -6.55
N ILE A 159 0.51 2.64 -7.07
CA ILE A 159 1.79 3.33 -7.22
C ILE A 159 2.47 3.53 -5.87
N ALA A 160 1.73 3.94 -4.85
CA ALA A 160 2.28 4.14 -3.51
C ALA A 160 2.88 2.85 -2.93
N ALA A 161 2.11 1.75 -2.97
CA ALA A 161 2.60 0.44 -2.54
C ALA A 161 3.80 -0.03 -3.36
N LEU A 162 3.76 0.19 -4.68
CA LEU A 162 4.84 -0.16 -5.61
C LEU A 162 6.15 0.57 -5.28
N ILE A 163 6.10 1.88 -5.02
CA ILE A 163 7.27 2.68 -4.62
C ILE A 163 7.85 2.18 -3.31
N GLY A 164 6.98 1.89 -2.33
CA GLY A 164 7.38 1.29 -1.07
C GLY A 164 8.16 -0.02 -1.27
N TYR A 165 7.57 -0.94 -2.03
CA TYR A 165 8.16 -2.24 -2.34
C TYR A 165 9.48 -2.10 -3.11
N ALA A 166 9.51 -1.26 -4.14
CA ALA A 166 10.72 -0.96 -4.92
C ALA A 166 11.84 -0.42 -4.04
N SER A 167 11.53 0.45 -3.08
CA SER A 167 12.54 1.01 -2.16
C SER A 167 13.20 -0.07 -1.31
N HIS A 168 12.44 -1.08 -0.89
CA HIS A 168 12.97 -2.23 -0.16
C HIS A 168 13.92 -3.05 -1.04
N LEU A 169 13.46 -3.45 -2.23
CA LEU A 169 14.28 -4.24 -3.16
C LEU A 169 15.53 -3.49 -3.59
N HIS A 170 15.46 -2.17 -3.77
CA HIS A 170 16.61 -1.35 -4.09
C HIS A 170 17.64 -1.35 -2.96
N LYS A 171 17.18 -1.18 -1.71
CA LYS A 171 18.01 -1.26 -0.50
C LYS A 171 18.73 -2.60 -0.37
N ASP A 172 18.06 -3.68 -0.76
CA ASP A 172 18.61 -5.04 -0.73
C ASP A 172 19.42 -5.41 -1.98
N GLY A 173 19.56 -4.49 -2.94
CA GLY A 173 20.30 -4.73 -4.20
C GLY A 173 19.61 -5.71 -5.15
N MET A 174 18.32 -5.98 -4.95
CA MET A 174 17.54 -6.96 -5.72
C MET A 174 16.72 -6.33 -6.84
N LEU A 175 16.47 -5.02 -6.80
CA LEU A 175 15.66 -4.34 -7.82
C LEU A 175 16.31 -4.38 -9.22
N PHE A 176 17.62 -4.23 -9.28
CA PHE A 176 18.39 -4.15 -10.54
C PHE A 176 19.43 -5.25 -10.66
N ARG A 177 19.17 -6.41 -10.04
CA ARG A 177 20.11 -7.53 -10.06
C ARG A 177 20.34 -7.96 -11.51
N ARG A 178 21.54 -7.67 -12.04
CA ARG A 178 22.07 -8.24 -13.28
C ARG A 178 22.48 -9.68 -13.04
#